data_AF-A0A1B6KSU0-F1
#
_entry.id   AF-A0A1B6KSU0-F1
#
_cell.length_a   1.000
_cell.length_b   1.000
_cell.length_c   1.000
_cell.angle_alpha   90.00
_cell.angle_beta   90.00
_cell.angle_gamma   90.00
#
_symmetry.space_group_name_H-M   'P 1'
#
loop_
_entity.id
_entity.type
_entity.pdbx_description
1 polymer ?
#
loop_
_entity_poly.entity_id
_entity_poly.type
_entity_poly.pdbx_seq_one_letter_code
_entity_poly.pdbx_strand_id
1 'polypeptide(L)'
;ERPKSDMPSGLVPGHKQSVVLFLERVYGIETQELFFKILEEAFLPDLRAATMLDRNDGLESDMALSMNRYIGNSVLPLLISHSKFYTEADNYANLLDATLHTVYRLSKNRMLTKGQREAVSDFLVALTSQMQPSMLLKLLRKLTVDVSKLSEYTTVALRLLMLHYDRCAKYYGSTGGQGLYGASSDEEKRLTMMLFSNIFDSLSKMDYDPELFGKALPCLTAIGCALPPDYSLSKNYDEEFYGTKSTAAESTDGPYNPEPINTSSVALNNDLNSIVQKFSEHYHDAWASKKLENGWVYGDQWSDSQRSHP
;
A
#
# COMPACT_ATOMS: atom_id res chain seq x y z
N GLU A 1 -26.93 -17.70 -22.95
CA GLU A 1 -26.22 -18.78 -22.23
C GLU A 1 -25.68 -18.20 -20.94
N ARG A 2 -25.82 -18.89 -19.78
CA ARG A 2 -25.17 -18.41 -18.55
C ARG A 2 -23.65 -18.51 -18.73
N PRO A 3 -22.87 -17.48 -18.37
CA PRO A 3 -21.42 -17.59 -18.37
C PRO A 3 -21.01 -18.80 -17.50
N LYS A 4 -20.04 -19.58 -17.98
CA LYS A 4 -19.46 -20.66 -17.18
C LYS A 4 -18.85 -20.05 -15.92
N SER A 5 -19.18 -20.61 -14.76
CA SER A 5 -18.61 -20.18 -13.48
C SER A 5 -17.09 -20.23 -13.53
N ASP A 6 -16.43 -19.21 -13.01
CA ASP A 6 -14.98 -19.13 -12.89
C ASP A 6 -14.44 -19.81 -11.62
N MET A 7 -15.33 -20.46 -10.86
CA MET A 7 -14.97 -21.22 -9.67
C MET A 7 -14.19 -22.49 -10.04
N PRO A 8 -13.00 -22.72 -9.43
CA PRO A 8 -12.23 -23.93 -9.65
C PRO A 8 -12.92 -25.14 -9.00
N SER A 9 -12.70 -26.33 -9.55
CA SER A 9 -13.27 -27.60 -9.05
C SER A 9 -12.63 -28.11 -7.75
N GLY A 10 -11.86 -27.27 -7.03
CA GLY A 10 -11.04 -27.64 -5.88
C GLY A 10 -11.45 -26.92 -4.58
N LEU A 11 -10.47 -26.61 -3.73
CA LEU A 11 -10.70 -25.82 -2.51
C LEU A 11 -11.14 -24.39 -2.89
N VAL A 12 -12.37 -24.05 -2.52
CA VAL A 12 -12.95 -22.72 -2.75
C VAL A 12 -12.89 -21.88 -1.47
N PRO A 13 -13.02 -20.54 -1.54
CA PRO A 13 -12.93 -19.66 -0.37
C PRO A 13 -13.89 -20.04 0.76
N GLY A 14 -15.07 -20.58 0.44
CA GLY A 14 -16.02 -21.08 1.43
C GLY A 14 -15.47 -22.23 2.31
N HIS A 15 -14.69 -23.15 1.75
CA HIS A 15 -14.05 -24.20 2.54
C HIS A 15 -12.98 -23.62 3.47
N LYS A 16 -12.18 -22.67 2.97
CA LYS A 16 -11.18 -21.96 3.78
C LYS A 16 -11.83 -21.21 4.94
N GLN A 17 -13.00 -20.60 4.70
CA GLN A 17 -13.79 -19.93 5.74
C GLN A 17 -14.15 -20.88 6.90
N SER A 18 -14.66 -22.07 6.59
CA SER A 18 -15.01 -23.05 7.62
C SER A 18 -13.80 -23.51 8.42
N VAL A 19 -12.65 -23.70 7.77
CA VAL A 19 -11.40 -24.08 8.43
C VAL A 19 -10.91 -22.97 9.36
N VAL A 20 -10.91 -21.71 8.91
CA VAL A 20 -10.51 -20.55 9.73
C VAL A 20 -11.38 -20.42 10.97
N LEU A 21 -12.70 -20.50 10.81
CA LEU A 21 -13.64 -20.43 11.94
C LEU A 21 -13.46 -21.58 12.93
N PHE A 22 -13.16 -22.79 12.44
CA PHE A 22 -12.87 -23.93 13.30
C PHE A 22 -11.57 -23.72 14.07
N LEU A 23 -10.49 -23.33 13.38
CA LEU A 23 -9.19 -23.09 14.02
C LEU A 23 -9.27 -21.99 15.08
N GLU A 24 -9.94 -20.88 14.75
CA GLU A 24 -10.17 -19.78 15.68
C GLU A 24 -10.96 -20.23 16.91
N ARG A 25 -12.06 -20.96 16.74
CA ARG A 25 -12.93 -21.34 17.87
C ARG A 25 -12.39 -22.46 18.74
N VAL A 26 -11.58 -23.36 18.18
CA VAL A 26 -11.08 -24.55 18.89
C VAL A 26 -9.71 -24.31 19.48
N TYR A 27 -8.80 -23.70 18.72
CA TYR A 27 -7.41 -23.50 19.14
C TYR A 27 -7.13 -22.07 19.57
N GLY A 28 -7.91 -21.09 19.09
CA GLY A 28 -7.64 -19.68 19.34
C GLY A 28 -6.34 -19.20 18.70
N ILE A 29 -6.04 -17.90 18.88
CA ILE A 29 -4.76 -17.30 18.50
C ILE A 29 -4.18 -16.65 19.75
N GLU A 30 -3.36 -17.42 20.47
CA GLU A 30 -2.86 -17.02 21.77
C GLU A 30 -1.58 -16.19 21.69
N THR A 31 -0.76 -16.39 20.65
CA THR A 31 0.54 -15.75 20.50
C THR A 31 0.61 -14.80 19.32
N GLN A 32 1.38 -13.73 19.49
CA GLN A 32 1.65 -12.73 18.45
C GLN A 32 2.40 -13.36 17.25
N GLU A 33 3.31 -14.30 17.50
CA GLU A 33 4.05 -15.01 16.45
C GLU A 33 3.11 -15.85 15.56
N LEU A 34 2.20 -16.62 16.17
CA LEU A 34 1.22 -17.41 15.42
C LEU A 34 0.31 -16.51 14.59
N PHE A 35 -0.14 -15.40 15.17
CA PHE A 35 -0.95 -14.40 14.48
C PHE A 35 -0.26 -13.87 13.22
N PHE A 36 1.00 -13.42 13.33
CA PHE A 36 1.74 -12.89 12.19
C PHE A 36 2.10 -13.94 11.16
N LYS A 37 2.38 -15.18 11.58
CA LYS A 37 2.58 -16.30 10.65
C LYS A 37 1.33 -16.59 9.83
N ILE A 38 0.16 -16.61 10.45
CA ILE A 38 -1.12 -16.78 9.73
C ILE A 38 -1.39 -15.58 8.81
N LEU A 39 -1.10 -14.36 9.26
CA LEU A 39 -1.23 -13.16 8.44
C LEU A 39 -0.35 -13.24 7.17
N GLU A 40 0.91 -13.66 7.31
CA GLU A 40 1.87 -13.75 6.21
C GLU A 40 1.58 -14.91 5.25
N GLU A 41 1.40 -16.12 5.78
CA GLU A 41 1.30 -17.34 4.98
C GLU A 41 -0.12 -17.60 4.44
N ALA A 42 -1.16 -17.13 5.14
CA ALA A 42 -2.55 -17.44 4.78
C ALA A 42 -3.35 -16.22 4.32
N PHE A 43 -3.44 -15.16 5.12
CA PHE A 43 -4.40 -14.07 4.87
C PHE A 43 -3.90 -13.03 3.88
N LEU A 44 -2.64 -12.61 3.93
CA LEU A 44 -2.11 -11.63 3.00
C LEU A 44 -2.14 -12.12 1.53
N PRO A 45 -1.82 -13.39 1.22
CA PRO A 45 -2.03 -13.94 -0.12
C PRO A 45 -3.50 -13.89 -0.57
N ASP A 46 -4.45 -14.18 0.32
CA ASP A 46 -5.89 -14.11 0.00
C ASP A 46 -6.34 -12.68 -0.30
N LEU A 47 -5.88 -11.72 0.52
CA LEU A 47 -6.16 -10.29 0.32
C LEU A 47 -5.60 -9.81 -1.02
N ARG A 48 -4.37 -10.21 -1.37
CA ARG A 48 -3.78 -9.91 -2.68
C ARG A 48 -4.59 -10.52 -3.82
N ALA A 49 -4.98 -11.78 -3.70
CA ALA A 49 -5.81 -12.46 -4.69
C ALA A 49 -7.14 -11.73 -4.90
N ALA A 50 -7.80 -11.28 -3.83
CA ALA A 50 -9.02 -10.49 -3.91
C ALA A 50 -8.84 -9.17 -4.68
N THR A 51 -7.70 -8.49 -4.52
CA THR A 51 -7.39 -7.28 -5.31
C THR A 51 -7.09 -7.56 -6.79
N MET A 52 -6.74 -8.79 -7.15
CA MET A 52 -6.46 -9.18 -8.54
C MET A 52 -7.70 -9.71 -9.27
N LEU A 53 -8.71 -10.16 -8.53
CA LEU A 53 -9.96 -10.68 -9.07
C LEU A 53 -10.96 -9.56 -9.45
N ASP A 54 -10.65 -8.30 -9.15
CA ASP A 54 -11.48 -7.17 -9.58
C ASP A 54 -11.31 -6.96 -11.09
N ARG A 55 -12.36 -7.27 -11.86
CA ARG A 55 -12.35 -7.17 -13.33
C ARG A 55 -12.93 -5.82 -13.76
N ASN A 56 -12.26 -5.15 -14.69
CA ASN A 56 -12.70 -3.87 -15.24
C ASN A 56 -13.87 -4.00 -16.25
N ASP A 57 -14.23 -5.22 -16.64
CA ASP A 57 -15.27 -5.52 -17.64
C ASP A 57 -16.69 -5.52 -17.05
N GLY A 58 -16.84 -5.31 -15.73
CA GLY A 58 -18.13 -5.29 -15.05
C GLY A 58 -18.82 -6.66 -14.98
N LEU A 59 -18.12 -7.74 -15.35
CA LEU A 59 -18.65 -9.10 -15.25
C LEU A 59 -18.52 -9.60 -13.81
N GLU A 60 -19.60 -10.15 -13.28
CA GLU A 60 -19.60 -10.76 -11.96
C GLU A 60 -18.74 -12.04 -11.98
N SER A 61 -17.75 -12.09 -11.10
CA SER A 61 -16.91 -13.27 -10.84
C SER A 61 -17.43 -13.97 -9.58
N ASP A 62 -17.89 -15.22 -9.72
CA ASP A 62 -18.35 -16.03 -8.59
C ASP A 62 -17.21 -16.22 -7.57
N MET A 63 -16.00 -16.41 -8.08
CA MET A 63 -14.79 -16.50 -7.27
C MET A 63 -14.51 -15.21 -6.50
N ALA A 64 -14.60 -14.03 -7.13
CA ALA A 64 -14.39 -12.75 -6.47
C ALA A 64 -15.43 -12.50 -5.36
N LEU A 65 -16.71 -12.78 -5.63
CA LEU A 65 -17.77 -12.66 -4.65
C LEU A 65 -17.58 -13.62 -3.47
N SER A 66 -17.21 -14.88 -3.74
CA SER A 66 -16.91 -15.86 -2.70
C SER A 66 -15.70 -15.43 -1.85
N MET A 67 -14.67 -14.86 -2.47
CA MET A 67 -13.48 -14.37 -1.77
C MET A 67 -13.81 -13.17 -0.87
N ASN A 68 -14.55 -12.19 -1.40
CA ASN A 68 -14.99 -11.02 -0.63
C ASN A 68 -15.87 -11.40 0.56
N ARG A 69 -16.68 -12.45 0.44
CA ARG A 69 -17.48 -12.99 1.56
C ARG A 69 -16.59 -13.62 2.63
N TYR A 70 -15.62 -14.44 2.24
CA TYR A 70 -14.67 -15.06 3.17
C TYR A 70 -13.84 -14.00 3.92
N ILE A 71 -13.30 -13.01 3.19
CA ILE A 71 -12.50 -11.93 3.78
C ILE A 71 -13.36 -11.11 4.75
N GLY A 72 -14.54 -10.66 4.32
CA GLY A 72 -15.41 -9.80 5.12
C GLY A 72 -15.98 -10.48 6.38
N ASN A 73 -16.30 -11.78 6.30
CA ASN A 73 -16.99 -12.48 7.39
C ASN A 73 -16.06 -13.18 8.37
N SER A 74 -14.81 -13.48 7.99
CA SER A 74 -13.92 -14.29 8.83
C SER A 74 -12.53 -13.69 8.96
N VAL A 75 -11.89 -13.24 7.88
CA VAL A 75 -10.53 -12.70 7.96
C VAL A 75 -10.52 -11.35 8.67
N LEU A 76 -11.27 -10.35 8.19
CA LEU A 76 -11.25 -9.00 8.77
C LEU A 76 -11.72 -8.98 10.22
N PRO A 77 -12.83 -9.64 10.62
CA PRO A 77 -13.25 -9.66 12.02
C PRO A 77 -12.20 -10.26 12.96
N LEU A 78 -11.54 -11.35 12.54
CA LEU A 78 -10.46 -11.99 13.30
C LEU A 78 -9.24 -11.07 13.44
N LEU A 79 -8.87 -10.36 12.37
CA LEU A 79 -7.77 -9.41 12.43
C LEU A 79 -8.09 -8.20 13.33
N ILE A 80 -9.34 -7.71 13.30
CA ILE A 80 -9.81 -6.62 14.18
C ILE A 80 -9.80 -7.05 15.64
N SER A 81 -10.31 -8.26 15.96
CA SER A 81 -10.41 -8.75 17.33
C SER A 81 -9.04 -8.94 17.99
N HIS A 82 -8.00 -9.17 17.20
CA HIS A 82 -6.62 -9.31 17.64
C HIS A 82 -5.77 -8.05 17.42
N SER A 83 -6.40 -6.87 17.29
CA SER A 83 -5.71 -5.59 17.04
C SER A 83 -4.61 -5.26 18.05
N LYS A 84 -4.72 -5.73 19.29
CA LYS A 84 -3.67 -5.62 20.33
C LYS A 84 -2.30 -6.18 19.91
N PHE A 85 -2.25 -7.13 18.97
CA PHE A 85 -0.99 -7.70 18.48
C PHE A 85 -0.23 -6.78 17.52
N TYR A 86 -0.85 -5.70 17.05
CA TYR A 86 -0.18 -4.71 16.20
C TYR A 86 0.68 -3.71 16.99
N THR A 87 0.42 -3.57 18.28
CA THR A 87 1.18 -2.66 19.16
C THR A 87 2.63 -3.16 19.29
N GLU A 88 3.60 -2.27 19.12
CA GLU A 88 5.05 -2.55 19.27
C GLU A 88 5.58 -3.71 18.41
N ALA A 89 4.95 -3.96 17.25
CA ALA A 89 5.30 -5.03 16.33
C ALA A 89 6.36 -4.63 15.28
N ASP A 90 7.46 -3.99 15.72
CA ASP A 90 8.49 -3.43 14.81
C ASP A 90 9.14 -4.50 13.93
N ASN A 91 9.31 -5.72 14.45
CA ASN A 91 9.85 -6.87 13.71
C ASN A 91 8.97 -7.27 12.51
N TYR A 92 7.69 -6.91 12.52
CA TYR A 92 6.72 -7.22 11.47
C TYR A 92 6.34 -5.98 10.65
N ALA A 93 7.08 -4.88 10.75
CA ALA A 93 6.79 -3.62 10.08
C ALA A 93 6.53 -3.77 8.57
N ASN A 94 7.35 -4.55 7.86
CA ASN A 94 7.19 -4.79 6.43
C ASN A 94 5.89 -5.55 6.10
N LEU A 95 5.51 -6.51 6.96
CA LEU A 95 4.28 -7.29 6.80
C LEU A 95 3.04 -6.41 7.06
N LEU A 96 3.09 -5.56 8.09
CA LEU A 96 2.04 -4.60 8.39
C LEU A 96 1.87 -3.57 7.28
N ASP A 97 2.97 -3.02 6.75
CA ASP A 97 2.97 -2.10 5.62
C ASP A 97 2.34 -2.75 4.37
N ALA A 98 2.76 -3.97 4.05
CA ALA A 98 2.20 -4.74 2.93
C ALA A 98 0.69 -5.02 3.13
N THR A 99 0.28 -5.36 4.35
CA THR A 99 -1.13 -5.62 4.69
C THR A 99 -1.95 -4.34 4.57
N LEU A 100 -1.48 -3.23 5.14
CA LEU A 100 -2.13 -1.93 5.10
C LEU A 100 -2.39 -1.48 3.66
N HIS A 101 -1.37 -1.49 2.82
CA HIS A 101 -1.50 -1.08 1.42
C HIS A 101 -2.39 -2.04 0.60
N THR A 102 -2.33 -3.34 0.87
CA THR A 102 -3.19 -4.33 0.19
C THR A 102 -4.65 -4.14 0.57
N VAL A 103 -4.97 -3.96 1.85
CA VAL A 103 -6.35 -3.77 2.30
C VAL A 103 -6.88 -2.39 1.93
N TYR A 104 -6.03 -1.36 1.92
CA TYR A 104 -6.42 -0.06 1.40
C TYR A 104 -6.76 -0.13 -0.09
N ARG A 105 -6.00 -0.87 -0.89
CA ARG A 105 -6.34 -1.16 -2.29
C ARG A 105 -7.66 -1.93 -2.40
N LEU A 106 -7.85 -2.97 -1.58
CA LEU A 106 -9.11 -3.74 -1.52
C LEU A 106 -10.31 -2.83 -1.23
N SER A 107 -10.17 -1.81 -0.39
CA SER A 107 -11.24 -0.86 -0.05
C SER A 107 -11.81 -0.12 -1.26
N LYS A 108 -11.10 -0.12 -2.39
CA LYS A 108 -11.48 0.55 -3.63
C LYS A 108 -12.07 -0.39 -4.68
N ASN A 109 -12.04 -1.71 -4.45
CA ASN A 109 -12.64 -2.68 -5.35
C ASN A 109 -14.13 -2.39 -5.56
N ARG A 110 -14.61 -2.53 -6.80
CA ARG A 110 -16.00 -2.22 -7.17
C ARG A 110 -16.98 -3.28 -6.70
N MET A 111 -16.52 -4.52 -6.62
CA MET A 111 -17.32 -5.70 -6.27
C MET A 111 -17.60 -5.87 -4.76
N LEU A 112 -17.30 -4.86 -3.94
CA LEU A 112 -17.58 -4.86 -2.50
C LEU A 112 -18.95 -4.24 -2.20
N THR A 113 -19.75 -4.97 -1.43
CA THR A 113 -20.98 -4.41 -0.84
C THR A 113 -20.65 -3.33 0.20
N LYS A 114 -21.64 -2.48 0.52
CA LYS A 114 -21.50 -1.42 1.54
C LYS A 114 -20.98 -1.97 2.88
N GLY A 115 -21.59 -3.05 3.39
CA GLY A 115 -21.17 -3.67 4.66
C GLY A 115 -19.75 -4.28 4.63
N GLN A 116 -19.33 -4.84 3.49
CA GLN A 116 -17.95 -5.32 3.34
C GLN A 116 -16.94 -4.15 3.29
N ARG A 117 -17.30 -3.05 2.63
CA ARG A 117 -16.47 -1.84 2.60
C ARG A 117 -16.35 -1.21 3.98
N GLU A 118 -17.42 -1.24 4.78
CA GLU A 118 -17.40 -0.84 6.20
C GLU A 118 -16.46 -1.73 7.01
N ALA A 119 -16.52 -3.05 6.87
CA ALA A 119 -15.60 -3.98 7.55
C ALA A 119 -14.13 -3.75 7.16
N VAL A 120 -13.86 -3.48 5.87
CA VAL A 120 -12.51 -3.09 5.39
C VAL A 120 -12.07 -1.78 6.04
N SER A 121 -12.96 -0.78 6.09
CA SER A 121 -12.66 0.49 6.74
C SER A 121 -12.39 0.33 8.24
N ASP A 122 -13.16 -0.49 8.94
CA ASP A 122 -12.98 -0.73 10.38
C ASP A 122 -11.66 -1.43 10.67
N PHE A 123 -11.28 -2.39 9.83
CA PHE A 123 -9.95 -3.02 9.90
C PHE A 123 -8.82 -2.01 9.69
N LEU A 124 -8.89 -1.18 8.64
CA LEU A 124 -7.86 -0.17 8.36
C LEU A 124 -7.72 0.81 9.53
N VAL A 125 -8.82 1.18 10.18
CA VAL A 125 -8.82 2.01 11.39
C VAL A 125 -8.16 1.26 12.55
N ALA A 126 -8.56 0.01 12.81
CA ALA A 126 -7.98 -0.80 13.88
C ALA A 126 -6.46 -0.96 13.71
N LEU A 127 -6.01 -1.24 12.49
CA LEU A 127 -4.59 -1.38 12.16
C LEU A 127 -3.83 -0.05 12.34
N THR A 128 -4.28 1.02 11.69
CA THR A 128 -3.60 2.33 11.76
C THR A 128 -3.60 2.91 13.17
N SER A 129 -4.62 2.61 14.00
CA SER A 129 -4.70 3.05 15.40
C SER A 129 -3.63 2.46 16.32
N GLN A 130 -3.00 1.35 15.93
CA GLN A 130 -1.94 0.68 16.71
C GLN A 130 -0.54 0.92 16.14
N MET A 131 -0.44 1.35 14.88
CA MET A 131 0.83 1.66 14.23
C MET A 131 1.35 3.05 14.63
N GLN A 132 2.68 3.17 14.69
CA GLN A 132 3.36 4.44 14.90
C GLN A 132 3.15 5.39 13.71
N PRO A 133 3.08 6.72 13.92
CA PRO A 133 2.84 7.68 12.83
C PRO A 133 3.86 7.60 11.68
N SER A 134 5.13 7.39 12.01
CA SER A 134 6.23 7.30 11.04
C SER A 134 6.07 6.14 10.03
N MET A 135 5.46 5.03 10.45
CA MET A 135 5.18 3.88 9.58
C MET A 135 4.11 4.20 8.53
N LEU A 136 3.26 5.20 8.80
CA LEU A 136 2.15 5.58 7.93
C LEU A 136 2.56 6.59 6.86
N LEU A 137 3.82 7.02 6.80
CA LEU A 137 4.32 7.98 5.81
C LEU A 137 4.01 7.57 4.36
N LYS A 138 4.21 6.29 4.01
CA LYS A 138 3.90 5.78 2.67
C LYS A 138 2.40 5.85 2.37
N LEU A 139 1.56 5.52 3.36
CA LEU A 139 0.11 5.63 3.22
C LEU A 139 -0.31 7.10 3.07
N LEU A 140 0.26 8.02 3.87
CA LEU A 140 -0.03 9.45 3.77
C LEU A 140 0.29 10.00 2.38
N ARG A 141 1.44 9.64 1.79
CA ARG A 141 1.77 10.01 0.39
C ARG A 141 0.69 9.56 -0.58
N LYS A 142 0.22 8.31 -0.46
CA LYS A 142 -0.84 7.77 -1.31
C LYS A 142 -2.18 8.51 -1.09
N LEU A 143 -2.55 8.73 0.17
CA LEU A 143 -3.78 9.44 0.54
C LEU A 143 -3.79 10.89 0.01
N THR A 144 -2.66 11.59 0.02
CA THR A 144 -2.55 12.96 -0.53
C THR A 144 -2.92 13.02 -2.02
N VAL A 145 -2.54 11.99 -2.78
CA VAL A 145 -2.91 11.86 -4.19
C VAL A 145 -4.38 11.49 -4.31
N ASP A 146 -4.85 10.50 -3.56
CA ASP A 146 -6.22 9.98 -3.66
C ASP A 146 -7.30 11.02 -3.27
N VAL A 147 -7.02 11.87 -2.27
CA VAL A 147 -7.95 12.94 -1.85
C VAL A 147 -7.83 14.23 -2.66
N SER A 148 -6.91 14.29 -3.62
CA SER A 148 -6.79 15.45 -4.54
C SER A 148 -8.02 15.65 -5.43
N LYS A 149 -8.84 14.60 -5.60
CA LYS A 149 -10.14 14.63 -6.27
C LYS A 149 -11.16 13.89 -5.43
N LEU A 150 -11.96 14.64 -4.67
CA LEU A 150 -12.98 14.06 -3.79
C LEU A 150 -14.08 13.36 -4.61
N SER A 151 -14.44 12.15 -4.17
CA SER A 151 -15.49 11.32 -4.76
C SER A 151 -16.09 10.40 -3.69
N GLU A 152 -17.14 9.64 -4.02
CA GLU A 152 -17.72 8.64 -3.11
C GLU A 152 -16.69 7.60 -2.61
N TYR A 153 -15.67 7.31 -3.42
CA TYR A 153 -14.60 6.37 -3.11
C TYR A 153 -13.57 6.92 -2.11
N THR A 154 -13.54 8.24 -1.87
CA THR A 154 -12.61 8.86 -0.90
C THR A 154 -13.11 8.77 0.55
N THR A 155 -14.33 8.28 0.79
CA THR A 155 -14.93 8.20 2.14
C THR A 155 -14.08 7.40 3.14
N VAL A 156 -13.48 6.29 2.71
CA VAL A 156 -12.55 5.49 3.54
C VAL A 156 -11.27 6.27 3.81
N ALA A 157 -10.71 6.94 2.80
CA ALA A 157 -9.52 7.77 2.93
C ALA A 157 -9.73 8.91 3.94
N LEU A 158 -10.85 9.63 3.83
CA LEU A 158 -11.22 10.72 4.74
C LEU A 158 -11.37 10.23 6.19
N ARG A 159 -12.01 9.06 6.40
CA ARG A 159 -12.14 8.48 7.73
C ARG A 159 -10.79 8.10 8.34
N LEU A 160 -9.88 7.52 7.54
CA LEU A 160 -8.53 7.17 7.99
C LEU A 160 -7.71 8.41 8.36
N LEU A 161 -7.74 9.44 7.50
CA LEU A 161 -7.05 10.71 7.75
C LEU A 161 -7.58 11.37 9.02
N MET A 162 -8.90 11.50 9.15
CA MET A 162 -9.53 12.10 10.33
C MET A 162 -9.08 11.43 11.62
N LEU A 163 -9.19 10.10 11.71
CA LEU A 163 -8.85 9.37 12.94
C LEU A 163 -7.35 9.37 13.23
N HIS A 164 -6.52 9.33 12.18
CA HIS A 164 -5.07 9.42 12.30
C HIS A 164 -4.65 10.77 12.88
N TYR A 165 -5.12 11.88 12.29
CA TYR A 165 -4.76 13.23 12.75
C TYR A 165 -5.37 13.59 14.11
N ASP A 166 -6.57 13.09 14.44
CA ASP A 166 -7.16 13.27 15.77
C ASP A 166 -6.30 12.58 16.86
N ARG A 167 -5.89 11.33 16.63
CA ARG A 167 -4.99 10.58 17.51
C ARG A 167 -3.60 11.21 17.61
N CYS A 168 -3.05 11.66 16.47
CA CYS A 168 -1.66 12.09 16.34
C CYS A 168 -1.50 13.62 16.32
N ALA A 169 -2.51 14.40 16.69
CA ALA A 169 -2.46 15.87 16.62
C ALA A 169 -1.22 16.46 17.32
N LYS A 170 -0.86 15.92 18.49
CA LYS A 170 0.33 16.35 19.25
C LYS A 170 1.65 16.03 18.54
N TYR A 171 1.71 14.95 17.77
CA TYR A 171 2.92 14.53 17.04
C TYR A 171 3.22 15.48 15.87
N TYR A 172 2.19 15.90 15.14
CA TYR A 172 2.30 16.83 14.02
C TYR A 172 2.42 18.29 14.46
N GLY A 173 1.74 18.68 15.54
CA GLY A 173 1.68 20.06 16.02
C GLY A 173 2.80 20.47 16.98
N SER A 174 3.52 19.52 17.61
CA SER A 174 4.59 19.85 18.55
C SER A 174 5.91 20.12 17.83
N THR A 175 6.38 21.36 17.90
CA THR A 175 7.72 21.77 17.40
C THR A 175 8.87 21.25 18.28
N GLY A 176 8.58 20.71 19.46
CA GLY A 176 9.57 20.41 20.51
C GLY A 176 9.71 18.94 20.91
N GLY A 177 9.16 17.98 20.16
CA GLY A 177 9.36 16.55 20.42
C GLY A 177 8.82 16.04 21.76
N GLN A 178 7.89 16.78 22.39
CA GLN A 178 7.30 16.42 23.69
C GLN A 178 6.18 15.35 23.58
N GLY A 179 5.98 14.77 22.40
CA GLY A 179 5.00 13.72 22.15
C GLY A 179 5.55 12.32 22.41
N LEU A 180 4.66 11.36 22.70
CA LEU A 180 4.99 9.94 22.91
C LEU A 180 5.76 9.31 21.74
N TYR A 181 5.58 9.86 20.53
CA TYR A 181 6.18 9.39 19.28
C TYR A 181 7.27 10.34 18.74
N GLY A 182 7.74 11.31 19.52
CA GLY A 182 8.67 12.35 19.07
C GLY A 182 8.00 13.48 18.30
N ALA A 183 8.69 14.05 17.31
CA ALA A 183 8.20 15.11 16.43
C ALA A 183 8.07 14.63 14.98
N SER A 184 7.12 15.19 14.23
CA SER A 184 6.96 14.88 12.81
C SER A 184 8.11 15.44 11.97
N SER A 185 8.49 14.70 10.93
CA SER A 185 9.46 15.13 9.92
C SER A 185 8.93 16.31 9.08
N ASP A 186 9.84 17.03 8.41
CA ASP A 186 9.45 18.13 7.52
C ASP A 186 8.63 17.64 6.32
N GLU A 187 8.89 16.42 5.86
CA GLU A 187 8.08 15.78 4.82
C GLU A 187 6.65 15.53 5.29
N GLU A 188 6.46 15.01 6.50
CA GLU A 188 5.15 14.77 7.09
C GLU A 188 4.35 16.05 7.29
N LYS A 189 4.99 17.13 7.74
CA LYS A 189 4.36 18.46 7.86
C LYS A 189 3.92 18.97 6.49
N ARG A 190 4.76 18.81 5.46
CA ARG A 190 4.44 19.18 4.07
C ARG A 190 3.24 18.41 3.54
N LEU A 191 3.24 17.08 3.70
CA LEU A 191 2.12 16.23 3.28
C LEU A 191 0.82 16.62 3.99
N THR A 192 0.89 16.92 5.29
CA THR A 192 -0.25 17.40 6.09
C THR A 192 -0.81 18.71 5.51
N MET A 193 0.06 19.65 5.13
CA MET A 193 -0.35 20.90 4.50
C MET A 193 -0.97 20.68 3.12
N MET A 194 -0.36 19.83 2.29
CA MET A 194 -0.91 19.47 0.98
C MET A 194 -2.28 18.81 1.10
N LEU A 195 -2.47 17.91 2.07
CA LEU A 195 -3.75 17.29 2.37
C LEU A 195 -4.81 18.33 2.72
N PHE A 196 -4.47 19.28 3.61
CA PHE A 196 -5.38 20.37 3.98
C PHE A 196 -5.78 21.20 2.76
N SER A 197 -4.81 21.69 1.99
CA SER A 197 -5.06 22.51 0.81
C SER A 197 -5.85 21.76 -0.27
N ASN A 198 -5.50 20.51 -0.56
CA ASN A 198 -6.18 19.71 -1.59
C ASN A 198 -7.64 19.43 -1.22
N ILE A 199 -7.92 19.08 0.05
CA ILE A 199 -9.28 18.83 0.52
C ILE A 199 -10.08 20.14 0.53
N PHE A 200 -9.50 21.24 1.04
CA PHE A 200 -10.14 22.54 1.08
C PHE A 200 -10.50 23.05 -0.31
N ASP A 201 -9.54 23.04 -1.24
CA ASP A 201 -9.74 23.49 -2.62
C ASP A 201 -10.77 22.62 -3.34
N SER A 202 -10.75 21.30 -3.13
CA SER A 202 -11.75 20.40 -3.70
C SER A 202 -13.16 20.69 -3.17
N LEU A 203 -13.33 20.88 -1.86
CA LEU A 203 -14.62 21.23 -1.26
C LEU A 203 -15.12 22.59 -1.73
N SER A 204 -14.23 23.57 -1.95
CA SER A 204 -14.61 24.92 -2.37
C SER A 204 -15.17 25.01 -3.79
N LYS A 205 -14.80 24.06 -4.66
CA LYS A 205 -15.17 24.03 -6.09
C LYS A 205 -16.32 23.07 -6.39
N MET A 206 -16.76 22.28 -5.41
CA MET A 206 -17.71 21.21 -5.61
C MET A 206 -19.08 21.59 -5.06
N ASP A 207 -20.15 21.05 -5.67
CA ASP A 207 -21.50 21.23 -5.16
C ASP A 207 -21.67 20.58 -3.79
N TYR A 208 -22.57 21.14 -2.98
CA TYR A 208 -22.83 20.65 -1.63
C TYR A 208 -23.48 19.27 -1.65
N ASP A 209 -22.74 18.27 -1.18
CA ASP A 209 -23.22 16.92 -0.88
C ASP A 209 -23.18 16.66 0.64
N PRO A 210 -24.34 16.52 1.32
CA PRO A 210 -24.40 16.32 2.76
C PRO A 210 -23.58 15.12 3.27
N GLU A 211 -23.56 14.00 2.55
CA GLU A 211 -22.84 12.80 3.01
C GLU A 211 -21.33 12.97 2.92
N LEU A 212 -20.85 13.54 1.82
CA LEU A 212 -19.42 13.77 1.60
C LEU A 212 -18.90 14.91 2.47
N PHE A 213 -19.59 16.05 2.54
CA PHE A 213 -19.21 17.16 3.41
C PHE A 213 -19.25 16.76 4.90
N GLY A 214 -20.22 15.93 5.30
CA GLY A 214 -20.31 15.40 6.66
C GLY A 214 -19.09 14.58 7.08
N LYS A 215 -18.36 13.98 6.12
CA LYS A 215 -17.11 13.23 6.37
C LYS A 215 -15.85 14.08 6.14
N ALA A 216 -15.88 14.98 5.15
CA ALA A 216 -14.73 15.77 4.75
C ALA A 216 -14.43 16.93 5.71
N LEU A 217 -15.46 17.60 6.25
CA LEU A 217 -15.27 18.73 7.17
C LEU A 217 -14.60 18.30 8.49
N PRO A 218 -15.03 17.23 9.19
CA PRO A 218 -14.32 16.75 10.38
C PRO A 218 -12.87 16.36 10.10
N CYS A 219 -12.61 15.74 8.94
CA CYS A 219 -11.27 15.40 8.49
C CYS A 219 -10.41 16.67 8.30
N LEU A 220 -10.95 17.69 7.64
CA LEU A 220 -10.26 18.95 7.42
C LEU A 220 -9.96 19.66 8.75
N THR A 221 -10.90 19.66 9.69
CA THR A 221 -10.69 20.20 11.04
C THR A 221 -9.59 19.46 11.79
N ALA A 222 -9.59 18.12 11.77
CA ALA A 222 -8.55 17.32 12.44
C ALA A 222 -7.15 17.62 11.88
N ILE A 223 -7.02 17.71 10.55
CA ILE A 223 -5.77 18.09 9.88
C ILE A 223 -5.36 19.52 10.26
N GLY A 224 -6.31 20.47 10.26
CA GLY A 224 -6.06 21.86 10.64
C GLY A 224 -5.56 22.01 12.08
N CYS A 225 -6.10 21.23 13.02
CA CYS A 225 -5.64 21.20 14.42
C CYS A 225 -4.24 20.58 14.58
N ALA A 226 -3.83 19.71 13.66
CA ALA A 226 -2.53 19.05 13.68
C ALA A 226 -1.42 19.89 13.03
N LEU A 227 -1.77 20.91 12.23
CA LEU A 227 -0.80 21.80 11.58
C LEU A 227 -0.20 22.80 12.57
N PRO A 228 1.14 22.95 12.63
CA PRO A 228 1.77 24.01 13.40
C PRO A 228 1.37 25.39 12.86
N PRO A 229 1.12 26.39 13.72
CA PRO A 229 0.73 27.74 13.28
C PRO A 229 1.79 28.44 12.41
N ASP A 230 3.06 28.04 12.55
CA ASP A 230 4.18 28.62 11.80
C ASP A 230 4.42 27.93 10.44
N TYR A 231 3.75 26.80 10.17
CA TYR A 231 3.95 26.03 8.94
C TYR A 231 3.00 26.54 7.84
N SER A 232 3.32 27.69 7.27
CA SER A 232 2.68 28.19 6.05
C SER A 232 3.46 27.75 4.82
N LEU A 233 2.78 27.35 3.73
CA LEU A 233 3.42 27.11 2.44
C LEU A 233 4.11 28.41 2.01
N SER A 234 5.43 28.51 2.21
CA SER A 234 6.18 29.55 1.54
C SER A 234 6.07 29.26 0.04
N LYS A 235 5.41 30.16 -0.68
CA LYS A 235 4.97 29.96 -2.06
C LYS A 235 6.10 29.81 -3.10
N ASN A 236 7.37 29.83 -2.68
CA ASN A 236 8.46 30.27 -3.56
C ASN A 236 9.72 29.39 -3.64
N TYR A 237 9.74 28.13 -3.19
CA TYR A 237 10.96 27.31 -3.37
C TYR A 237 10.78 25.89 -3.91
N ASP A 238 9.59 25.27 -3.85
CA ASP A 238 9.50 23.81 -4.06
C ASP A 238 8.43 23.33 -5.06
N GLU A 239 7.89 24.19 -5.92
CA GLU A 239 7.05 23.73 -7.03
C GLU A 239 7.86 22.91 -8.06
N GLU A 240 9.16 23.15 -8.20
CA GLU A 240 10.01 22.48 -9.19
C GLU A 240 10.28 21.00 -8.90
N PHE A 241 10.24 20.55 -7.64
CA PHE A 241 10.62 19.16 -7.32
C PHE A 241 9.46 18.15 -7.52
N TYR A 242 8.20 18.59 -7.44
CA TYR A 242 7.02 17.71 -7.58
C TYR A 242 6.01 18.15 -8.65
N GLY A 243 6.03 19.42 -9.11
CA GLY A 243 5.05 19.94 -10.06
C GLY A 243 5.19 19.39 -11.49
N THR A 244 6.40 18.99 -11.90
CA THR A 244 6.68 18.68 -13.32
C THR A 244 6.92 17.20 -13.61
N LYS A 245 7.02 16.34 -12.58
CA LYS A 245 7.15 14.88 -12.76
C LYS A 245 6.00 14.04 -12.21
N SER A 246 5.10 14.61 -11.42
CA SER A 246 4.00 13.86 -10.82
C SER A 246 2.80 13.65 -11.76
N THR A 247 2.81 14.23 -12.96
CA THR A 247 1.82 13.93 -14.01
C THR A 247 2.08 12.62 -14.75
N ALA A 248 3.26 12.00 -14.56
CA ALA A 248 3.55 10.65 -15.04
C ALA A 248 3.28 9.56 -13.98
N ALA A 249 2.94 9.96 -12.76
CA ALA A 249 2.38 9.04 -11.77
C ALA A 249 0.85 9.13 -11.87
N GLU A 250 0.30 8.64 -12.99
CA GLU A 250 -1.09 8.22 -13.01
C GLU A 250 -1.36 7.40 -11.74
N SER A 251 -2.52 7.62 -11.15
CA SER A 251 -3.08 6.87 -10.02
C SER A 251 -2.46 5.48 -9.87
N THR A 252 -1.77 5.22 -8.75
CA THR A 252 -1.30 3.87 -8.35
C THR A 252 -2.47 2.93 -7.98
N ASP A 253 -3.63 3.21 -8.53
CA ASP A 253 -4.91 2.55 -8.37
C ASP A 253 -5.31 1.75 -9.63
N GLY A 254 -4.36 1.53 -10.54
CA GLY A 254 -4.44 0.53 -11.59
C GLY A 254 -3.67 -0.76 -11.26
N PRO A 255 -3.78 -1.81 -12.09
CA PRO A 255 -2.75 -2.85 -12.14
C PRO A 255 -1.37 -2.20 -12.36
N TYR A 256 -0.30 -2.83 -11.86
CA TYR A 256 1.07 -2.36 -12.08
C TYR A 256 1.30 -2.12 -13.58
N ASN A 257 1.38 -0.85 -13.98
CA ASN A 257 1.57 -0.41 -15.36
C ASN A 257 2.88 0.38 -15.45
N PRO A 258 4.03 -0.30 -15.57
CA PRO A 258 5.30 0.40 -15.72
C PRO A 258 5.33 1.12 -17.07
N GLU A 259 5.72 2.39 -17.06
CA GLU A 259 5.96 3.18 -18.28
C GLU A 259 7.47 3.35 -18.48
N PRO A 260 8.19 2.33 -18.99
CA PRO A 260 9.60 2.48 -19.29
C PRO A 260 9.78 3.46 -20.46
N ILE A 261 10.87 4.21 -20.41
CA ILE A 261 11.29 5.04 -21.55
C ILE A 261 11.69 4.10 -22.69
N ASN A 262 11.23 4.39 -23.92
CA ASN A 262 11.65 3.65 -25.10
C ASN A 262 13.13 3.93 -25.41
N THR A 263 13.97 2.91 -25.31
CA THR A 263 15.42 3.00 -25.56
C THR A 263 15.84 2.53 -26.95
N SER A 264 14.92 1.99 -27.77
CA SER A 264 15.26 1.40 -29.08
C SER A 264 15.79 2.41 -30.10
N SER A 265 15.45 3.69 -29.95
CA SER A 265 15.90 4.78 -30.83
C SER A 265 17.10 5.57 -30.26
N VAL A 266 17.69 5.13 -29.15
CA VAL A 266 18.83 5.82 -28.53
C VAL A 266 20.12 5.39 -29.23
N ALA A 267 20.71 6.28 -30.02
CA ALA A 267 22.01 6.06 -30.65
C ALA A 267 23.13 6.62 -29.76
N LEU A 268 24.04 5.76 -29.31
CA LEU A 268 25.24 6.17 -28.59
C LEU A 268 26.30 6.71 -29.55
N ASN A 269 27.04 7.73 -29.13
CA ASN A 269 28.20 8.22 -29.88
C ASN A 269 29.39 7.24 -29.77
N ASN A 270 30.44 7.45 -30.58
CA ASN A 270 31.60 6.56 -30.62
C ASN A 270 32.35 6.47 -29.29
N ASP A 271 32.44 7.57 -28.55
CA ASP A 271 33.10 7.60 -27.24
C ASP A 271 32.34 6.72 -26.23
N LEU A 272 31.01 6.83 -26.21
CA LEU A 272 30.16 6.00 -25.35
C LEU A 272 30.19 4.53 -25.76
N ASN A 273 30.19 4.21 -27.05
CA ASN A 273 30.36 2.83 -27.52
C ASN A 273 31.72 2.24 -27.08
N SER A 274 32.77 3.05 -27.09
CA SER A 274 34.10 2.65 -26.60
C SER A 274 34.09 2.38 -25.08
N ILE A 275 33.36 3.21 -24.33
CA ILE A 275 33.17 3.01 -22.88
C ILE A 275 32.35 1.75 -22.61
N VAL A 276 31.29 1.48 -23.38
CA VAL A 276 30.48 0.27 -23.25
C VAL A 276 31.33 -1.00 -23.43
N GLN A 277 32.26 -1.01 -24.39
CA GLN A 277 33.15 -2.15 -24.59
C GLN A 277 34.06 -2.37 -23.37
N LYS A 278 34.72 -1.30 -22.88
CA LYS A 278 35.57 -1.38 -21.67
C LYS A 278 34.79 -1.75 -20.42
N PHE A 279 33.56 -1.27 -20.30
CA PHE A 279 32.67 -1.61 -19.20
C PHE A 279 32.26 -3.08 -19.25
N SER A 280 31.97 -3.60 -20.45
CA SER A 280 31.59 -5.01 -20.65
C SER A 280 32.76 -5.94 -20.31
N GLU A 281 33.97 -5.58 -20.71
CA GLU A 281 35.21 -6.30 -20.35
C GLU A 281 35.42 -6.31 -18.82
N HIS A 282 35.42 -5.13 -18.19
CA HIS A 282 35.57 -5.03 -16.73
C HIS A 282 34.46 -5.78 -15.97
N TYR A 283 33.23 -5.74 -16.47
CA TYR A 283 32.11 -6.47 -15.85
C TYR A 283 32.31 -7.98 -15.98
N HIS A 284 32.79 -8.46 -17.12
CA HIS A 284 33.12 -9.86 -17.31
C HIS A 284 34.26 -10.30 -16.38
N ASP A 285 35.32 -9.50 -16.25
CA ASP A 285 36.44 -9.79 -15.34
C ASP A 285 35.98 -9.89 -13.88
N ALA A 286 35.16 -8.94 -13.42
CA ALA A 286 34.63 -8.94 -12.06
C ALA A 286 33.70 -10.13 -11.81
N TRP A 287 32.89 -10.51 -12.80
CA TRP A 287 32.03 -11.69 -12.74
C TRP A 287 32.86 -12.99 -12.74
N ALA A 288 33.88 -13.08 -13.60
CA ALA A 288 34.76 -14.24 -13.72
C ALA A 288 35.61 -14.43 -12.47
N SER A 289 36.12 -13.37 -11.86
CA SER A 289 36.83 -13.41 -10.58
C SER A 289 35.97 -14.07 -9.49
N LYS A 290 34.71 -13.64 -9.34
CA LYS A 290 33.77 -14.26 -8.39
C LYS A 290 33.45 -15.72 -8.74
N LYS A 291 33.40 -16.07 -10.03
CA LYS A 291 33.18 -17.45 -10.47
C LYS A 291 34.38 -18.34 -10.11
N LEU A 292 35.60 -17.89 -10.39
CA LEU A 292 36.84 -18.57 -10.03
C LEU A 292 36.98 -18.77 -8.52
N GLU A 293 36.68 -17.74 -7.72
CA GLU A 293 36.64 -17.83 -6.24
C GLU A 293 35.66 -18.90 -5.75
N ASN A 294 34.55 -19.10 -6.47
CA ASN A 294 33.55 -20.14 -6.19
C ASN A 294 33.89 -21.50 -6.84
N GLY A 295 35.13 -21.69 -7.32
CA GLY A 295 35.62 -22.94 -7.88
C GLY A 295 35.04 -23.28 -9.26
N TRP A 296 34.58 -22.28 -10.02
CA TRP A 296 34.28 -22.47 -11.44
C TRP A 296 35.57 -22.46 -12.24
N VAL A 297 35.59 -23.23 -13.32
CA VAL A 297 36.72 -23.39 -14.23
C VAL A 297 36.26 -23.16 -15.67
N TYR A 298 37.23 -22.97 -16.57
CA TYR A 298 36.95 -22.92 -18.00
C TYR A 298 36.46 -24.29 -18.51
N GLY A 299 35.52 -24.28 -19.44
CA GLY A 299 35.17 -25.45 -20.24
C GLY A 299 34.34 -25.06 -21.47
N ASP A 300 34.34 -25.91 -22.49
CA ASP A 300 33.74 -25.59 -23.80
C ASP A 300 32.23 -25.29 -23.74
N GLN A 301 31.55 -25.78 -22.70
CA GLN A 301 30.14 -25.50 -22.44
C GLN A 301 29.86 -25.23 -20.95
N TRP A 302 28.76 -24.53 -20.73
CA TRP A 302 28.25 -24.28 -19.39
C TRP A 302 27.78 -25.59 -18.74
N SER A 303 28.32 -25.91 -17.56
CA SER A 303 27.89 -27.07 -16.77
C SER A 303 27.97 -26.74 -15.28
N ASP A 304 26.82 -26.79 -14.60
CA ASP A 304 26.77 -26.57 -13.15
C ASP A 304 27.44 -27.73 -12.38
N SER A 305 27.24 -28.97 -12.85
CA SER A 305 27.81 -30.17 -12.22
C SER A 305 29.35 -30.20 -12.24
N GLN A 306 29.95 -29.72 -13.33
CA GLN A 306 31.40 -29.64 -13.50
C GLN A 306 31.95 -28.25 -13.13
N ARG A 307 31.06 -27.31 -12.77
CA ARG A 307 31.35 -25.88 -12.59
C ARG A 307 32.15 -25.29 -13.75
N SER A 308 31.79 -25.60 -14.98
CA SER A 308 32.46 -25.09 -16.18
C SER A 308 31.69 -23.95 -16.85
N HIS A 309 32.40 -22.96 -17.38
CA HIS A 309 31.83 -21.88 -18.19
C HIS A 309 32.77 -21.54 -19.37
N PRO A 310 32.24 -21.32 -20.59
CA PRO A 310 33.03 -20.89 -21.75
C PRO A 310 33.45 -19.43 -21.67
#